data_AF-A0A8I0IK04-F1
#
_entry.id   AF-A0A8I0IK04-F1
#
_cell.length_a   1.000
_cell.length_b   1.000
_cell.length_c   1.000
_cell.angle_alpha   90.00
_cell.angle_beta   90.00
_cell.angle_gamma   90.00
#
_symmetry.space_group_name_H-M   'P 1'
#
loop_
_entity.id
_entity.type
_entity.pdbx_description
1 polymer ?
#
loop_
_entity_poly.entity_id
_entity_poly.type
_entity_poly.pdbx_seq_one_letter_code
_entity_poly.pdbx_strand_id
1 'polypeptide(L)'
;MPSIYEFAHFSDADWWNFWIGLATAVGTVGAVVVAVVDSVRSDRRAAKAARRADNAEAVQLAQDRLLMRQARGKDAARVARIDADIAKNAGWLTVAENYEDEPRVLQLRATLAELKAEREELVGDDEP
;
A
#
# COMPACT_ATOMS: atom_id res chain seq x y z
N MET A 1 -51.78 43.70 -64.49
CA MET A 1 -50.93 43.93 -63.30
C MET A 1 -50.80 42.62 -62.56
N PRO A 2 -49.61 42.02 -62.46
CA PRO A 2 -49.43 40.82 -61.65
C PRO A 2 -49.31 41.22 -60.17
N SER A 3 -50.14 40.60 -59.31
CA SER A 3 -50.13 40.84 -57.87
C SER A 3 -48.89 40.22 -57.24
N ILE A 4 -48.11 41.04 -56.54
CA ILE A 4 -46.77 40.75 -56.00
C ILE A 4 -46.83 40.04 -54.63
N TYR A 5 -47.91 39.32 -54.32
CA TYR A 5 -48.13 38.73 -53.00
C TYR A 5 -48.60 37.27 -53.10
N GLU A 6 -47.78 36.42 -53.72
CA GLU A 6 -47.71 35.02 -53.27
C GLU A 6 -46.93 35.02 -51.95
N PHE A 7 -47.60 35.41 -50.86
CA PHE A 7 -47.13 35.03 -49.54
C PHE A 7 -47.24 33.51 -49.48
N ALA A 8 -46.09 32.82 -49.51
CA ALA A 8 -46.00 31.40 -49.20
C ALA A 8 -46.88 31.14 -47.97
N HIS A 9 -47.96 30.39 -48.16
CA HIS A 9 -48.85 29.99 -47.06
C HIS A 9 -48.04 29.07 -46.15
N PHE A 10 -47.40 29.65 -45.14
CA PHE A 10 -46.76 28.91 -44.07
C PHE A 10 -47.89 28.25 -43.28
N SER A 11 -48.08 26.95 -43.48
CA SER A 11 -49.13 26.24 -42.75
C SER A 11 -48.71 26.07 -41.29
N ASP A 12 -49.66 26.03 -40.37
CA ASP A 12 -49.37 25.70 -38.96
C ASP A 12 -48.62 24.38 -38.84
N ALA A 13 -48.86 23.43 -39.76
CA ALA A 13 -48.13 22.17 -39.81
C ALA A 13 -46.63 22.36 -40.12
N ASP A 14 -46.26 23.27 -41.02
CA ASP A 14 -44.86 23.59 -41.32
C ASP A 14 -44.17 24.28 -40.14
N TRP A 15 -44.91 25.11 -39.41
CA TRP A 15 -44.42 25.75 -38.20
C TRP A 15 -44.17 24.74 -37.07
N TRP A 16 -45.09 23.80 -36.85
CA TRP A 16 -44.90 22.72 -35.87
C TRP A 16 -43.78 21.76 -36.25
N ASN A 17 -43.66 21.41 -37.54
CA ASN A 17 -42.58 20.56 -38.04
C ASN A 17 -41.19 21.19 -37.83
N PHE A 18 -41.07 22.51 -37.95
CA PHE A 18 -39.84 23.23 -37.63
C PHE A 18 -39.42 23.05 -36.16
N TRP A 19 -40.35 23.21 -35.21
CA TRP A 19 -40.06 23.04 -33.78
C TRP A 19 -39.77 21.60 -33.40
N ILE A 20 -40.44 20.63 -34.02
CA ILE A 20 -40.12 19.20 -33.83
C ILE A 20 -38.71 18.91 -34.36
N GLY A 21 -38.36 19.41 -35.54
CA GLY A 21 -37.00 19.29 -36.09
C GLY A 21 -35.94 19.90 -35.18
N LEU A 22 -36.22 21.09 -34.64
CA LEU A 22 -35.32 21.76 -33.70
C LEU A 22 -35.18 20.98 -32.38
N ALA A 23 -36.29 20.51 -31.80
CA ALA A 23 -36.26 19.72 -30.56
C ALA A 23 -35.48 18.41 -30.75
N THR A 24 -35.63 17.75 -31.90
CA THR A 24 -34.90 16.52 -32.22
C THR A 24 -33.40 16.79 -32.42
N ALA A 25 -33.05 17.90 -33.08
CA ALA A 25 -31.66 18.32 -33.25
C ALA A 25 -31.00 18.67 -31.89
N VAL A 26 -31.71 19.39 -31.02
CA VAL A 26 -31.21 19.71 -29.67
C VAL A 26 -31.08 18.44 -28.82
N GLY A 27 -32.03 17.52 -28.90
CA GLY A 27 -31.98 16.24 -28.19
C GLY A 27 -30.80 15.37 -28.62
N THR A 28 -30.52 15.28 -29.93
CA THR A 28 -29.36 14.54 -30.46
C THR A 28 -28.04 15.17 -30.06
N VAL A 29 -27.92 16.50 -30.12
CA VAL A 29 -26.72 17.22 -29.64
C VAL A 29 -26.52 17.00 -28.13
N GLY A 30 -27.59 17.06 -27.35
CA GLY A 30 -27.54 16.81 -25.90
C GLY A 30 -27.04 15.39 -25.58
N ALA A 31 -27.53 14.38 -26.30
CA ALA A 31 -27.07 12.99 -26.13
C ALA A 31 -25.59 12.82 -26.47
N VAL A 32 -25.11 13.48 -27.53
CA VAL A 32 -23.68 13.45 -27.91
C VAL A 32 -22.82 14.11 -26.84
N VAL A 33 -23.24 15.26 -26.28
CA VAL A 33 -22.50 15.94 -25.22
C VAL A 33 -22.40 15.08 -23.96
N VAL A 34 -23.49 14.42 -23.55
CA VAL A 34 -23.48 13.50 -22.40
C VAL A 34 -22.52 12.34 -22.63
N ALA A 35 -22.55 11.73 -23.82
CA ALA A 35 -21.64 10.63 -24.17
C ALA A 35 -20.16 11.06 -24.13
N VAL A 36 -19.84 12.26 -24.63
CA VAL A 36 -18.48 12.81 -24.59
C VAL A 36 -18.03 13.10 -23.15
N VAL A 37 -18.90 13.69 -22.32
CA VAL A 37 -18.58 13.97 -20.90
C VAL A 37 -18.36 12.68 -20.12
N ASP A 38 -19.17 11.66 -20.36
CA ASP A 38 -19.03 10.36 -19.70
C ASP A 38 -17.77 9.62 -20.13
N SER A 39 -17.40 9.67 -21.41
CA SER A 39 -16.13 9.13 -21.91
C SER A 39 -14.92 9.82 -21.27
N VAL A 40 -14.91 11.15 -21.20
CA VAL A 40 -13.80 11.87 -20.54
C VAL A 40 -13.74 11.55 -19.03
N ARG A 41 -14.89 11.38 -18.38
CA ARG A 41 -14.96 10.99 -16.97
C ARG A 41 -14.51 9.56 -16.73
N SER A 42 -14.86 8.61 -17.61
CA SER A 42 -14.39 7.23 -17.52
C SER A 42 -12.89 7.15 -17.69
N ASP A 43 -12.33 7.88 -18.65
CA ASP A 43 -10.88 7.87 -18.92
C ASP A 43 -10.09 8.47 -17.76
N ARG A 44 -10.60 9.54 -17.15
CA ARG A 44 -9.99 10.11 -15.93
C ARG A 44 -10.08 9.17 -14.74
N ARG A 45 -11.19 8.43 -14.59
CA ARG A 45 -11.34 7.42 -13.53
C ARG A 45 -10.39 6.23 -13.77
N ALA A 46 -10.27 5.76 -15.00
CA ALA A 46 -9.34 4.71 -15.39
C ALA A 46 -7.87 5.13 -15.16
N ALA A 47 -7.49 6.33 -15.59
CA ALA A 47 -6.15 6.87 -15.35
C ALA A 47 -5.84 7.04 -13.85
N LYS A 48 -6.82 7.43 -13.05
CA LYS A 48 -6.67 7.50 -11.58
C LYS A 48 -6.58 6.12 -10.94
N ALA A 49 -7.29 5.13 -11.46
CA ALA A 49 -7.22 3.75 -11.00
C ALA A 49 -5.87 3.11 -11.32
N ALA A 50 -5.35 3.31 -12.54
CA ALA A 50 -4.01 2.86 -12.94
C ALA A 50 -2.92 3.44 -12.03
N ARG A 51 -2.93 4.76 -11.80
CA ARG A 51 -1.97 5.40 -10.87
C ARG A 51 -2.07 4.90 -9.44
N ARG A 52 -3.26 4.45 -9.00
CA ARG A 52 -3.45 3.88 -7.66
C ARG A 52 -2.93 2.44 -7.58
N ALA A 53 -3.07 1.65 -8.65
CA ALA A 53 -2.49 0.31 -8.73
C ALA A 53 -0.96 0.38 -8.66
N ASP A 54 -0.34 1.23 -9.49
CA ASP A 54 1.12 1.42 -9.51
C ASP A 54 1.67 1.89 -8.16
N ASN A 55 0.96 2.82 -7.51
CA ASN A 55 1.36 3.31 -6.18
C ASN A 55 1.13 2.27 -5.08
N ALA A 56 0.12 1.40 -5.20
CA ALA A 56 -0.15 0.37 -4.19
C ALA A 56 0.98 -0.66 -4.14
N GLU A 57 1.48 -1.10 -5.30
CA GLU A 57 2.61 -2.03 -5.37
C GLU A 57 3.90 -1.40 -4.79
N ALA A 58 4.18 -0.14 -5.13
CA ALA A 58 5.34 0.57 -4.60
C ALA A 58 5.26 0.76 -3.07
N VAL A 59 4.07 1.04 -2.53
CA VAL A 59 3.83 1.16 -1.09
C VAL A 59 3.95 -0.19 -0.38
N GLN A 60 3.43 -1.27 -0.97
CA GLN A 60 3.57 -2.62 -0.42
C GLN A 60 5.04 -3.04 -0.36
N LEU A 61 5.79 -2.88 -1.45
CA LEU A 61 7.23 -3.17 -1.48
C LEU A 61 8.01 -2.33 -0.46
N ALA A 62 7.61 -1.07 -0.24
CA ALA A 62 8.22 -0.23 0.78
C ALA A 62 7.88 -0.69 2.21
N GLN A 63 6.62 -1.08 2.46
CA GLN A 63 6.19 -1.63 3.74
C GLN A 63 6.89 -2.96 4.06
N ASP A 64 6.98 -3.88 3.10
CA ASP A 64 7.67 -5.16 3.28
C ASP A 64 9.15 -4.95 3.60
N ARG A 65 9.81 -4.02 2.92
CA ARG A 65 11.20 -3.64 3.22
C ARG A 65 11.35 -3.07 4.62
N LEU A 66 10.38 -2.28 5.10
CA LEU A 66 10.41 -1.73 6.46
C LEU A 66 10.19 -2.82 7.50
N LEU A 67 9.25 -3.75 7.27
CA LEU A 67 9.00 -4.88 8.15
C LEU A 67 10.23 -5.78 8.25
N MET A 68 10.89 -6.09 7.13
CA MET A 68 12.15 -6.86 7.12
C MET A 68 13.26 -6.17 7.91
N ARG A 69 13.40 -4.84 7.79
CA ARG A 69 14.38 -4.06 8.59
C ARG A 69 14.03 -4.04 10.07
N GLN A 70 12.75 -3.93 10.41
CA GLN A 70 12.29 -3.96 11.80
C GLN A 70 12.49 -5.34 12.44
N ALA A 71 12.24 -6.43 11.69
CA ALA A 71 12.50 -7.79 12.14
C ALA A 71 14.00 -7.97 12.46
N ARG A 72 14.87 -7.72 11.48
CA ARG A 72 16.34 -7.78 11.68
C ARG A 72 16.83 -6.89 12.83
N GLY A 73 16.25 -5.70 13.00
CA GLY A 73 16.60 -4.81 14.10
C GLY A 73 16.21 -5.36 15.48
N LYS A 74 15.08 -6.08 15.57
CA LYS A 74 14.65 -6.75 16.81
C LYS A 74 15.54 -7.95 17.12
N ASP A 75 15.89 -8.73 16.12
CA ASP A 75 16.72 -9.93 16.28
C ASP A 75 18.15 -9.53 16.68
N ALA A 76 18.74 -8.54 16.02
CA ALA A 76 20.02 -7.95 16.42
C ALA A 76 20.00 -7.38 17.85
N ALA A 77 18.92 -6.71 18.24
CA ALA A 77 18.79 -6.21 19.61
C ALA A 77 18.64 -7.34 20.64
N ARG A 78 18.00 -8.47 20.27
CA ARG A 78 17.88 -9.66 21.13
C ARG A 78 19.22 -10.35 21.29
N VAL A 79 19.98 -10.55 20.20
CA VAL A 79 21.34 -11.10 20.24
C VAL A 79 22.25 -10.24 21.12
N ALA A 80 22.20 -8.92 20.98
CA ALA A 80 23.00 -8.01 21.81
C ALA A 80 22.67 -8.10 23.31
N ARG A 81 21.41 -8.39 23.66
CA ARG A 81 21.01 -8.62 25.07
C ARG A 81 21.57 -9.94 25.59
N ILE A 82 21.45 -11.02 24.82
CA ILE A 82 21.99 -12.33 25.20
C ILE A 82 23.51 -12.25 25.36
N ASP A 83 24.21 -11.57 24.46
CA ASP A 83 25.65 -11.33 24.57
C ASP A 83 26.03 -10.60 25.87
N ALA A 84 25.23 -9.59 26.27
CA ALA A 84 25.43 -8.88 27.53
C ALA A 84 25.18 -9.78 28.76
N ASP A 85 24.17 -10.63 28.72
CA ASP A 85 23.85 -11.56 29.81
C ASP A 85 24.91 -12.67 29.93
N ILE A 86 25.45 -13.17 28.81
CA ILE A 86 26.59 -14.09 28.79
C ILE A 86 27.81 -13.44 29.45
N ALA A 87 28.15 -12.20 29.07
CA ALA A 87 29.29 -11.49 29.64
C ALA A 87 29.13 -11.27 31.15
N LYS A 88 27.92 -10.90 31.58
CA LYS A 88 27.59 -10.73 33.01
C LYS A 88 27.73 -12.05 33.78
N ASN A 89 27.15 -13.13 33.28
CA ASN A 89 27.18 -14.44 33.94
C ASN A 89 28.58 -15.05 33.94
N ALA A 90 29.39 -14.81 32.90
CA ALA A 90 30.80 -15.18 32.89
C ALA A 90 31.60 -14.45 33.98
N GLY A 91 31.34 -13.15 34.19
CA GLY A 91 31.94 -12.40 35.29
C GLY A 91 31.55 -12.96 36.67
N TRP A 92 30.27 -13.29 36.87
CA TRP A 92 29.82 -13.94 38.10
C TRP A 92 30.38 -15.34 38.29
N LEU A 93 30.63 -16.08 37.21
CA LEU A 93 31.24 -17.40 37.26
C LEU A 93 32.67 -17.30 37.81
N THR A 94 33.47 -16.37 37.30
CA THR A 94 34.83 -16.12 37.81
C THR A 94 34.82 -15.76 39.29
N VAL A 95 33.85 -14.93 39.71
CA VAL A 95 33.68 -14.59 41.13
C VAL A 95 33.33 -15.84 41.94
N ALA A 96 32.35 -16.63 41.52
CA ALA A 96 31.93 -17.83 42.24
C ALA A 96 33.05 -18.89 42.33
N GLU A 97 33.86 -19.04 41.27
CA GLU A 97 35.04 -19.91 41.26
C GLU A 97 36.11 -19.43 42.24
N ASN A 98 36.34 -18.12 42.34
CA ASN A 98 37.28 -17.55 43.31
C ASN A 98 36.85 -17.74 44.78
N TYR A 99 35.54 -17.86 45.03
CA TYR A 99 34.98 -18.09 46.36
C TYR A 99 34.66 -19.56 46.65
N GLU A 100 35.02 -20.48 45.75
CA GLU A 100 34.73 -21.93 45.85
C GLU A 100 33.24 -22.25 46.09
N ASP A 101 32.34 -21.39 45.58
CA ASP A 101 30.88 -21.56 45.69
C ASP A 101 30.37 -22.54 44.61
N GLU A 102 30.68 -23.81 44.82
CA GLU A 102 30.42 -24.92 43.88
C GLU A 102 28.96 -25.03 43.39
N PRO A 103 27.90 -24.90 44.22
CA PRO A 103 26.53 -24.94 43.71
C PRO A 103 26.22 -23.75 42.79
N ARG A 104 26.78 -22.57 43.07
CA ARG A 104 26.60 -21.39 42.23
C ARG A 104 27.38 -21.48 40.92
N VAL A 105 28.57 -22.09 40.93
CA VAL A 105 29.35 -22.40 39.72
C VAL A 105 28.56 -23.33 38.79
N LEU A 106 27.97 -24.40 39.32
CA LEU A 106 27.16 -25.33 38.53
C LEU A 106 25.93 -24.64 37.90
N GLN A 107 25.23 -23.82 38.69
CA GLN A 107 24.09 -23.06 38.21
C GLN A 107 24.49 -22.09 37.08
N LEU A 108 25.55 -21.31 37.27
CA LEU A 108 26.02 -20.33 36.28
C LEU A 108 26.52 -21.01 35.00
N ARG A 109 27.16 -22.18 35.09
CA ARG A 109 27.57 -22.95 33.90
C ARG A 109 26.36 -23.47 33.12
N ALA A 110 25.31 -23.93 33.80
CA ALA A 110 24.07 -24.35 33.15
C ALA A 110 23.39 -23.17 32.44
N THR A 111 23.26 -22.02 33.12
CA THR A 111 22.68 -20.81 32.53
C THR A 111 23.50 -20.28 31.36
N LEU A 112 24.83 -20.35 31.42
CA LEU A 112 25.69 -19.97 30.30
C LEU A 112 25.55 -20.91 29.10
N ALA A 113 25.34 -22.21 29.32
CA ALA A 113 25.10 -23.16 28.24
C ALA A 113 23.75 -22.88 27.55
N GLU A 114 22.71 -22.60 28.33
CA GLU A 114 21.38 -22.25 27.81
C GLU A 114 21.41 -20.94 27.00
N LEU A 115 22.03 -19.88 27.53
CA LEU A 115 22.15 -18.60 26.82
C LEU A 115 22.99 -18.70 25.54
N LYS A 116 24.03 -19.55 25.52
CA LYS A 116 24.82 -19.80 24.31
C LYS A 116 24.02 -20.56 23.26
N ALA A 117 23.22 -21.54 23.66
CA ALA A 117 22.32 -22.26 22.77
C ALA A 117 21.25 -21.33 22.19
N GLU A 118 20.63 -20.46 23.01
CA GLU A 118 19.65 -19.48 22.54
C GLU A 118 20.27 -18.47 21.56
N ARG A 119 21.52 -18.05 21.79
CA ARG A 119 22.27 -17.20 20.85
C ARG A 119 22.52 -17.92 19.52
N GLU A 120 22.93 -19.18 19.56
CA GLU A 120 23.20 -19.97 18.35
C GLU A 120 21.94 -20.23 17.53
N GLU A 121 20.79 -20.47 18.17
CA GLU A 121 19.50 -20.57 17.48
C GLU A 121 19.14 -19.26 16.76
N LEU A 122 19.28 -18.12 17.44
CA LEU A 122 18.95 -16.82 16.85
C LEU A 122 19.92 -16.37 15.74
N VAL A 123 21.17 -16.80 15.77
CA VAL A 123 22.16 -16.47 14.73
C VAL A 123 22.14 -17.49 13.59
N GLY A 124 21.86 -18.76 13.88
CA GLY A 124 21.78 -19.84 12.91
C GLY A 124 20.54 -19.75 12.01
N ASP A 125 19.43 -19.20 12.51
CA ASP A 125 18.23 -18.93 11.71
C ASP A 125 18.41 -17.78 10.68
N ASP A 126 19.49 -17.00 10.79
CA ASP A 126 19.83 -15.86 9.92
C ASP A 126 20.83 -16.23 8.79
N GLU A 127 21.33 -17.47 8.71
CA GLU A 127 22.22 -17.96 7.65
C GLU A 127 21.41 -18.59 6.48
N PRO A 128 21.54 -18.12 5.23
CA PRO A 128 20.75 -18.57 4.08
C PRO A 128 21.13 -19.94 3.50
#